data_AF-A0A960LY41-F1
#
_entry.id   AF-A0A960LY41-F1
#
_cell.length_a   1.000
_cell.length_b   1.000
_cell.length_c   1.000
_cell.angle_alpha   90.00
_cell.angle_beta   90.00
_cell.angle_gamma   90.00
#
_symmetry.space_group_name_H-M   'P 1'
#
loop_
_entity.id
_entity.type
_entity.pdbx_description
1 polymer ?
#
loop_
_entity_poly.entity_id
_entity_poly.type
_entity_poly.pdbx_seq_one_letter_code
_entity_poly.pdbx_strand_id
1 'polypeptide(L)'
;MKTMTATEVSRKFSRLLDSLEHGGEEVVIVRNQHPVAKLVPGAPRMNALEALGDVYGVLEDAEGDGWLADIRKGDRMLAAEKRDPWA
;
A
#
# COMPACT_ATOMS: atom_id res chain seq x y z
N MET A 1 12.56 6.41 17.63
CA MET A 1 12.99 7.40 16.62
C MET A 1 14.44 7.73 16.87
N LYS A 2 15.30 7.55 15.87
CA LYS A 2 16.75 7.71 15.95
C LYS A 2 17.21 8.90 15.11
N THR A 3 18.21 9.64 15.57
CA THR A 3 18.83 10.73 14.80
C THR A 3 20.24 10.33 14.37
N MET A 4 20.57 10.53 13.10
CA MET A 4 21.89 10.21 12.55
C MET A 4 22.38 11.33 11.64
N THR A 5 23.69 11.56 11.61
CA THR A 5 24.27 12.53 10.68
C THR A 5 24.29 11.98 9.25
N ALA A 6 24.27 12.87 8.26
CA ALA A 6 24.39 12.49 6.85
C ALA A 6 25.65 11.64 6.57
N THR A 7 26.75 11.88 7.27
CA THR A 7 28.01 11.13 7.13
C THR A 7 27.92 9.73 7.74
N GLU A 8 27.23 9.57 8.86
CA GLU A 8 27.02 8.24 9.46
C GLU A 8 26.12 7.38 8.60
N VAL A 9 25.06 7.98 8.04
CA VAL A 9 24.15 7.30 7.13
C VAL A 9 24.89 6.86 5.87
N SER A 10 25.70 7.73 5.25
CA SER A 10 26.43 7.35 4.03
C SER A 10 27.41 6.20 4.25
N ARG A 11 28.08 6.15 5.41
CA ARG A 11 29.04 5.09 5.76
C ARG A 11 28.39 3.76 6.14
N LYS A 12 27.13 3.78 6.58
CA LYS A 12 26.45 2.60 7.15
C LYS A 12 25.10 2.34 6.47
N PHE A 13 24.92 2.79 5.23
CA PHE A 13 23.62 2.84 4.58
C PHE A 13 22.95 1.47 4.47
N SER A 14 23.67 0.44 3.98
CA SER A 14 23.12 -0.91 3.86
C SER A 14 22.65 -1.47 5.20
N ARG A 15 23.48 -1.38 6.26
CA ARG A 15 23.11 -1.82 7.62
C ARG A 15 21.91 -1.06 8.18
N LEU A 16 21.76 0.21 7.80
CA LEU A 16 20.61 1.01 8.19
C LEU A 16 19.34 0.53 7.50
N LEU A 17 19.41 0.17 6.21
CA LEU A 17 18.29 -0.45 5.49
C LEU A 17 17.92 -1.82 6.07
N ASP A 18 18.90 -2.67 6.35
CA ASP A 18 18.67 -3.98 6.98
C ASP A 18 17.97 -3.80 8.34
N SER A 19 18.41 -2.82 9.12
CA SER A 19 17.76 -2.49 10.40
C SER A 19 16.32 -2.02 10.21
N LEU A 20 16.04 -1.18 9.19
CA LEU A 20 14.68 -0.70 8.91
C LEU A 20 13.74 -1.81 8.43
N GLU A 21 14.24 -2.78 7.66
CA GLU A 21 13.45 -3.90 7.15
C GLU A 21 12.96 -4.84 8.28
N HIS A 22 13.78 -5.08 9.30
CA HIS A 22 13.47 -6.02 10.39
C HIS A 22 12.74 -5.37 11.57
N GLY A 23 11.97 -4.31 11.32
CA GLY A 23 11.21 -3.59 12.36
C GLY A 23 11.99 -2.48 13.06
N GLY A 24 12.98 -1.90 12.38
CA GLY A 24 13.76 -0.79 12.90
C GLY A 24 12.96 0.50 13.08
N GLU A 25 13.44 1.35 13.98
CA GLU A 25 12.83 2.65 14.23
C GLU A 25 13.09 3.66 13.10
N GLU A 26 12.19 4.64 12.93
CA GLU A 26 12.39 5.79 12.04
C GLU A 26 13.73 6.50 12.31
N VAL A 27 14.43 6.89 11.23
CA VAL A 27 15.70 7.61 11.29
C VAL A 27 15.56 9.02 10.70
N VAL A 28 15.86 10.04 11.50
CA VAL A 28 16.00 11.42 11.02
C VAL A 28 17.47 11.68 10.68
N ILE A 29 17.72 12.10 9.44
CA ILE A 29 19.04 12.50 8.96
C ILE A 29 19.25 13.99 9.23
N VAL A 30 20.34 14.32 9.92
CA VAL A 30 20.76 15.70 10.17
C VAL A 30 22.05 16.05 9.43
N ARG A 31 22.15 17.28 8.94
CA ARG A 31 23.38 17.87 8.38
C ARG A 31 23.54 19.27 8.95
N ASN A 32 24.73 19.59 9.48
CA ASN A 32 25.00 20.87 10.14
C ASN A 32 23.96 21.22 11.22
N GLN A 33 23.56 20.26 12.07
CA GLN A 33 22.53 20.41 13.10
C GLN A 33 21.09 20.67 12.59
N HIS A 34 20.85 20.56 11.28
CA HIS A 34 19.53 20.75 10.69
C HIS A 34 19.00 19.41 10.14
N PRO A 35 17.75 19.02 10.46
CA PRO A 35 17.10 17.88 9.82
C PRO A 35 16.98 18.11 8.31
N VAL A 36 17.46 17.15 7.51
CA VAL A 36 17.45 17.24 6.04
C VAL A 36 16.63 16.13 5.38
N ALA A 37 16.43 15.01 6.07
CA ALA A 37 15.63 13.90 5.57
C ALA A 37 15.12 13.01 6.71
N LYS A 38 14.10 12.20 6.42
CA LYS A 38 13.62 11.13 7.30
C LYS A 38 13.54 9.84 6.48
N LEU A 39 14.05 8.74 7.05
CA LEU A 39 13.82 7.39 6.55
C LEU A 39 12.86 6.70 7.51
N VAL A 40 11.81 6.11 6.94
CA VAL A 40 10.83 5.30 7.64
C VAL A 40 10.89 3.89 7.09
N PRO A 41 10.57 2.85 7.89
CA PRO A 41 10.38 1.51 7.35
C PRO A 41 9.39 1.55 6.18
N GLY A 42 9.64 0.75 5.16
CA GLY A 42 8.62 0.51 4.12
C GLY A 42 7.37 -0.07 4.78
N ALA A 43 6.20 0.13 4.15
CA ALA A 43 5.01 -0.59 4.58
C ALA A 43 5.37 -2.09 4.65
N PRO A 44 4.95 -2.81 5.71
CA PRO A 44 5.10 -4.26 5.75
C PRO A 44 4.62 -4.83 4.42
N ARG A 45 5.26 -5.90 3.93
CA ARG A 45 4.68 -6.66 2.81
C ARG A 45 3.31 -7.14 3.27
N MET A 46 2.30 -6.38 2.90
CA MET A 46 0.94 -6.58 3.31
C MET A 46 0.23 -7.17 2.10
N ASN A 47 -0.34 -8.36 2.25
CA ASN A 47 -1.14 -8.93 1.17
C ASN A 47 -2.45 -8.14 1.03
N ALA A 48 -3.14 -8.30 -0.10
CA ALA A 48 -4.36 -7.54 -0.38
C ALA A 48 -5.43 -7.70 0.72
N LEU A 49 -5.49 -8.87 1.36
CA LEU A 49 -6.45 -9.14 2.44
C LEU A 49 -6.08 -8.37 3.71
N GLU A 50 -4.80 -8.25 4.06
CA GLU A 50 -4.34 -7.47 5.20
C GLU A 50 -4.48 -5.96 4.95
N ALA A 51 -4.19 -5.50 3.73
CA ALA A 51 -4.29 -4.09 3.34
C ALA A 51 -5.74 -3.59 3.30
N LEU A 52 -6.67 -4.49 2.99
CA LEU A 52 -8.11 -4.21 2.93
C LEU A 52 -8.86 -4.74 4.17
N GLY A 53 -8.17 -5.38 5.11
CA GLY A 53 -8.80 -6.00 6.29
C GLY A 53 -9.36 -4.98 7.27
N ASP A 54 -8.73 -3.79 7.34
CA ASP A 54 -9.24 -2.64 8.11
C ASP A 54 -10.30 -1.83 7.35
N VAL A 55 -10.54 -2.18 6.07
CA VAL A 55 -11.66 -1.63 5.31
C VAL A 55 -12.90 -2.45 5.63
N TYR A 56 -13.38 -2.32 6.87
CA TYR A 56 -14.69 -2.84 7.27
C TYR A 56 -15.77 -2.04 6.55
N GLY A 57 -16.53 -2.72 5.68
CA GLY A 57 -17.77 -2.17 5.11
C GLY A 57 -17.57 -1.08 4.06
N VAL A 58 -16.84 -1.36 2.96
CA VAL A 58 -16.96 -0.50 1.76
C VAL A 58 -18.43 -0.47 1.28
N LEU A 59 -19.15 -1.57 1.51
CA LEU A 59 -20.56 -1.75 1.21
C LEU A 59 -21.18 -2.57 2.35
N GLU A 60 -22.33 -2.12 2.86
CA GLU A 60 -23.23 -2.93 3.67
C GLU A 60 -23.73 -4.13 2.85
N ASP A 61 -24.13 -5.22 3.51
CA ASP A 61 -24.58 -6.45 2.83
C ASP A 61 -25.67 -6.18 1.78
N ALA A 62 -26.59 -5.25 2.08
CA ALA A 62 -27.65 -4.82 1.17
C ALA A 62 -27.12 -4.15 -0.11
N GLU A 63 -26.04 -3.37 0.02
CA GLU A 63 -25.41 -2.65 -1.09
C GLU A 63 -24.56 -3.61 -1.93
N GLY A 64 -23.95 -4.61 -1.29
CA GLY A 64 -23.30 -5.73 -1.96
C GLY A 64 -24.29 -6.58 -2.79
N ASP A 65 -25.46 -6.89 -2.22
CA ASP A 65 -26.52 -7.61 -2.93
C ASP A 65 -27.08 -6.80 -4.11
N GLY A 66 -27.26 -5.49 -3.93
CA GLY A 66 -27.67 -4.56 -4.99
C GLY A 66 -26.65 -4.52 -6.13
N TRP A 67 -25.36 -4.39 -5.80
CA TRP A 67 -24.27 -4.41 -6.77
C TRP A 67 -24.24 -5.72 -7.58
N LEU A 68 -24.39 -6.87 -6.92
CA LEU A 68 -24.45 -8.16 -7.59
C LEU A 68 -25.68 -8.31 -8.50
N ALA A 69 -26.83 -7.76 -8.10
CA ALA A 69 -28.02 -7.74 -8.94
C ALA A 69 -27.83 -6.86 -10.19
N ASP A 70 -27.21 -5.70 -10.04
CA ASP A 70 -26.93 -4.77 -11.14
C ASP A 70 -25.94 -5.34 -12.16
N ILE A 71 -24.85 -5.97 -11.70
CA ILE A 71 -23.92 -6.67 -12.60
C ILE A 71 -24.64 -7.75 -13.40
N ARG A 72 -25.46 -8.59 -12.75
CA ARG A 72 -26.21 -9.67 -13.44
C ARG A 72 -27.21 -9.11 -14.46
N LYS A 73 -27.78 -7.94 -14.20
CA LYS A 73 -28.70 -7.26 -15.14
C LYS A 73 -27.93 -6.68 -16.33
N GLY A 74 -26.80 -6.02 -16.06
CA GLY A 74 -25.90 -5.49 -17.07
C GLY A 74 -25.36 -6.58 -17.98
N ASP A 75 -24.89 -7.71 -17.42
CA ASP A 75 -24.37 -8.85 -18.19
C ASP A 75 -25.42 -9.43 -19.14
N ARG A 76 -26.70 -9.47 -18.77
CA ARG A 76 -27.77 -9.93 -19.67
C ARG A 76 -28.01 -8.96 -20.83
N MET A 77 -27.97 -7.65 -20.56
CA MET A 77 -28.11 -6.63 -21.59
C MET A 77 -26.90 -6.65 -22.54
N LEU A 78 -25.70 -6.73 -21.98
CA LEU A 78 -24.45 -6.75 -22.72
C LEU A 78 -24.22 -8.08 -23.45
N ALA A 79 -24.73 -9.20 -22.96
CA ALA A 79 -24.69 -10.49 -23.66
C ALA A 79 -25.50 -10.47 -24.96
N ALA A 80 -26.58 -9.69 -25.01
CA ALA A 80 -27.36 -9.49 -26.24
C ALA A 80 -26.62 -8.58 -27.26
N GLU A 81 -25.74 -7.69 -26.78
CA GLU A 81 -24.95 -6.78 -27.61
C GLU A 81 -23.53 -7.30 -27.93
N LYS A 82 -23.08 -8.36 -27.23
CA LYS A 82 -21.80 -9.04 -27.49
C LYS A 82 -21.88 -9.78 -28.82
N ARG A 83 -21.50 -9.08 -29.89
CA ARG A 83 -21.05 -9.72 -31.12
C ARG A 83 -19.58 -10.10 -30.94
N ASP A 84 -19.25 -11.37 -31.15
CA ASP A 84 -17.87 -11.83 -31.13
C ASP A 84 -17.09 -11.06 -32.21
N PRO A 85 -16.08 -10.24 -31.83
CA PRO A 85 -15.31 -9.48 -32.80
C PRO A 85 -14.34 -10.35 -33.63
N TRP A 86 -14.26 -11.64 -33.34
CA TRP A 86 -13.35 -12.61 -33.98
C TRP A 86 -14.05 -13.81 -34.61
N ALA A 87 -15.40 -13.85 -34.62
CA ALA A 87 -16.17 -14.87 -35.35
C ALA A 87 -16.23 -14.58 -36.86
#